data_AF-A0A7S1Y203-F1
#
_entry.id   AF-A0A7S1Y203-F1
#
_cell.length_a   1.000
_cell.length_b   1.000
_cell.length_c   1.000
_cell.angle_alpha   90.00
_cell.angle_beta   90.00
_cell.angle_gamma   90.00
#
_symmetry.space_group_name_H-M   'P 1'
#
loop_
_entity.id
_entity.type
_entity.pdbx_description
1 polymer ?
#
loop_
_entity_poly.entity_id
_entity_poly.type
_entity_poly.pdbx_seq_one_letter_code
_entity_poly.pdbx_strand_id
1 'polypeptide(L)'
;LEGTRWKVVLNIGREKGTWMPETWGVSGERLLMNLELDFTDEQLYDREEFLSSVGGAKVLKVVNREVMLGPTLKENSRAVAVKGLGGWRVAPGEGPCGTDLLRFYIELEEEVSHKGSDVVCPSGRVYGTC
;
A
#
# COMPACT_ATOMS: atom_id res chain seq x y z
N LEU A 1 -8.63 11.09 11.50
CA LEU A 1 -8.47 9.80 10.79
C LEU A 1 -8.63 8.60 11.71
N GLU A 2 -8.30 8.74 13.00
CA GLU A 2 -8.53 7.69 14.00
C GLU A 2 -9.98 7.17 13.97
N GLY A 3 -10.12 5.85 14.11
CA GLY A 3 -11.40 5.15 14.15
C GLY A 3 -12.12 5.06 12.81
N THR A 4 -11.50 5.52 11.72
CA THR A 4 -12.10 5.43 10.38
C THR A 4 -11.65 4.18 9.64
N ARG A 5 -12.54 3.69 8.78
CA ARG A 5 -12.35 2.52 7.92
C ARG A 5 -12.41 2.91 6.46
N TRP A 6 -11.39 2.55 5.71
CA TRP A 6 -11.21 2.99 4.34
C TRP A 6 -11.13 1.80 3.40
N LYS A 7 -11.76 1.93 2.25
CA LYS A 7 -11.51 1.04 1.11
C LYS A 7 -10.50 1.74 0.19
N VAL A 8 -9.32 1.15 0.04
CA VAL A 8 -8.21 1.70 -0.74
C VAL A 8 -7.95 0.78 -1.93
N VAL A 9 -7.72 1.37 -3.09
CA VAL A 9 -7.31 0.65 -4.30
C VAL A 9 -5.93 1.16 -4.70
N LEU A 10 -4.91 0.31 -4.56
CA LEU A 10 -3.59 0.60 -5.10
C LEU A 10 -3.57 0.15 -6.55
N ASN A 11 -3.33 1.11 -7.44
CA ASN A 11 -3.24 0.88 -8.87
C ASN A 11 -1.77 0.89 -9.31
N ILE A 12 -1.13 -0.27 -9.28
CA ILE A 12 0.31 -0.42 -9.50
C ILE A 12 0.58 -0.69 -10.98
N GLY A 13 1.44 0.12 -11.57
CA GLY A 13 1.87 -0.02 -12.96
C GLY A 13 2.98 0.95 -13.28
N ARG A 14 3.44 0.94 -14.53
CA ARG A 14 4.46 1.88 -14.99
C ARG A 14 3.87 3.28 -15.12
N GLU A 15 4.50 4.25 -14.45
CA GLU A 15 4.07 5.66 -14.49
C GLU A 15 5.10 6.54 -15.19
N LYS A 16 4.63 7.56 -15.92
CA LYS A 16 5.54 8.47 -16.61
C LYS A 16 6.29 9.32 -15.59
N GLY A 17 7.61 9.37 -15.70
CA GLY A 17 8.46 10.19 -14.83
C GLY A 17 8.87 9.50 -13.52
N THR A 18 8.51 8.23 -13.32
CA THR A 18 9.07 7.40 -12.25
C THR A 18 10.18 6.51 -12.79
N TRP A 19 11.17 6.21 -11.96
CA TRP A 19 12.19 5.23 -12.31
C TRP A 19 11.65 3.82 -12.09
N MET A 20 11.77 2.97 -13.11
CA MET A 20 11.46 1.53 -13.07
C MET A 20 12.43 0.80 -14.01
N PRO A 21 12.75 -0.49 -13.76
CA PRO A 21 13.52 -1.30 -14.70
C PRO A 21 12.92 -1.24 -16.12
N GLU A 22 13.77 -1.23 -17.15
CA GLU A 22 13.31 -1.05 -18.54
C GLU A 22 12.31 -2.11 -18.99
N THR A 23 12.39 -3.32 -18.44
CA THR A 23 11.53 -4.47 -18.78
C THR A 23 10.26 -4.58 -17.93
N TRP A 24 10.12 -3.80 -16.86
CA TRP A 24 9.01 -3.93 -15.92
C TRP A 24 7.81 -3.09 -16.35
N GLY A 25 6.62 -3.69 -16.42
CA GLY A 25 5.37 -3.03 -16.81
C GLY A 25 5.38 -2.41 -18.22
N VAL A 26 6.15 -2.98 -19.15
CA VAL A 26 6.23 -2.55 -20.56
C VAL A 26 4.95 -2.92 -21.33
N SER A 27 4.29 -4.00 -20.93
CA SER A 27 3.03 -4.47 -21.50
C SER A 27 1.87 -3.48 -21.35
N GLY A 28 1.97 -2.56 -20.37
CA GLY A 28 0.89 -1.68 -19.96
C GLY A 28 -0.14 -2.34 -19.04
N GLU A 29 0.07 -3.61 -18.65
CA GLU A 29 -0.71 -4.26 -17.59
C GLU A 29 -0.58 -3.50 -16.26
N ARG A 30 -1.56 -3.70 -15.37
CA ARG A 30 -1.59 -3.06 -14.04
C ARG A 30 -2.06 -4.05 -13.00
N LEU A 31 -1.46 -3.98 -11.81
CA LEU A 31 -1.85 -4.75 -10.66
C LEU A 31 -2.77 -3.89 -9.78
N LEU A 32 -4.04 -4.30 -9.67
CA LEU A 32 -5.04 -3.64 -8.83
C LEU A 32 -5.15 -4.36 -7.50
N MET A 33 -4.71 -3.72 -6.42
CA MET A 33 -4.81 -4.26 -5.06
C MET A 33 -5.88 -3.53 -4.26
N ASN A 34 -6.96 -4.22 -3.93
CA ASN A 34 -8.04 -3.69 -3.11
C ASN A 34 -7.83 -4.08 -1.65
N LEU A 35 -7.87 -3.07 -0.79
CA LEU A 35 -7.57 -3.15 0.64
C LEU A 35 -8.73 -2.56 1.42
N GLU A 36 -9.01 -3.11 2.59
CA GLU A 36 -9.82 -2.45 3.60
C GLU A 36 -8.94 -2.23 4.84
N LEU A 37 -8.85 -0.96 5.26
CA LEU A 37 -7.88 -0.48 6.23
C LEU A 37 -8.59 0.23 7.39
N ASP A 38 -8.26 -0.17 8.62
CA ASP A 38 -8.68 0.51 9.84
C ASP A 38 -7.53 1.38 10.37
N PHE A 39 -7.77 2.69 10.40
CA PHE A 39 -6.86 3.68 10.96
C PHE A 39 -7.08 3.78 12.47
N THR A 40 -6.34 2.99 13.25
CA THR A 40 -6.54 2.91 14.70
C THR A 40 -5.86 4.04 15.46
N ASP A 41 -6.29 4.30 16.69
CA ASP A 41 -5.63 5.20 17.65
C ASP A 41 -4.45 4.56 18.39
N GLU A 42 -4.27 3.24 18.27
CA GLU A 42 -3.18 2.47 18.87
C GLU A 42 -1.79 2.99 18.43
N GLN A 43 -0.93 3.28 19.40
CA GLN A 43 0.43 3.76 19.16
C GLN A 43 1.29 2.67 18.48
N LEU A 44 1.97 3.04 17.40
CA LEU A 44 3.02 2.21 16.82
C LEU A 44 4.35 2.52 17.51
N TYR A 45 4.96 1.52 18.13
CA TYR A 45 6.25 1.68 18.85
C TYR A 45 7.46 1.37 17.97
N ASP A 46 7.26 0.60 16.89
CA ASP A 46 8.33 0.28 15.96
C ASP A 46 8.81 1.53 15.23
N ARG A 47 10.12 1.71 15.18
CA ARG A 47 10.73 2.84 14.50
C ARG A 47 10.59 2.66 12.99
N GLU A 48 9.85 3.56 12.38
CA GLU A 48 9.70 3.64 10.92
C GLU A 48 10.13 5.01 10.41
N GLU A 49 11.17 5.04 9.56
CA GLU A 49 11.72 6.28 9.02
C GLU A 49 10.74 6.97 8.05
N PHE A 50 10.00 6.19 7.27
CA PHE A 50 8.95 6.72 6.39
C PHE A 50 7.87 7.50 7.15
N LEU A 51 7.56 7.08 8.38
CA LEU A 51 6.62 7.77 9.27
C LEU A 51 7.29 8.87 10.14
N SER A 52 8.58 9.13 9.91
CA SER A 52 9.39 10.15 10.58
C SER A 52 9.50 9.96 12.11
N SER A 53 9.80 8.70 12.47
CA SER A 53 10.50 8.13 13.65
C SER A 53 10.39 8.62 15.11
N VAL A 54 9.62 9.65 15.53
CA VAL A 54 9.65 10.01 16.98
C VAL A 54 8.32 10.43 17.64
N GLY A 55 7.19 10.45 16.92
CA GLY A 55 5.90 10.67 17.58
C GLY A 55 4.71 10.72 16.63
N GLY A 56 3.59 10.15 17.06
CA GLY A 56 2.31 10.22 16.33
C GLY A 56 2.08 9.15 15.26
N ALA A 57 3.01 8.19 15.09
CA ALA A 57 2.76 7.00 14.29
C ALA A 57 1.81 6.04 15.02
N LYS A 58 0.83 5.50 14.30
CA LYS A 58 -0.23 4.64 14.81
C LYS A 58 -0.32 3.36 14.00
N VAL A 59 -0.92 2.34 14.60
CA VAL A 59 -1.14 1.06 13.95
C VAL A 59 -2.19 1.21 12.86
N LEU A 60 -1.91 0.63 11.69
CA LEU A 60 -2.88 0.44 10.61
C LEU A 60 -3.27 -1.03 10.61
N LYS A 61 -4.55 -1.36 10.64
CA LYS A 61 -4.99 -2.77 10.55
C LYS A 61 -5.52 -3.07 9.15
N VAL A 62 -5.03 -4.13 8.54
CA VAL A 62 -5.62 -4.66 7.29
C VAL A 62 -6.75 -5.60 7.67
N VAL A 63 -7.97 -5.27 7.25
CA VAL A 63 -9.17 -6.07 7.54
C VAL A 63 -9.02 -7.45 6.88
N ASN A 64 -9.37 -8.50 7.62
CA ASN A 64 -9.23 -9.90 7.23
C ASN A 64 -7.80 -10.37 6.90
N ARG A 65 -6.78 -9.51 7.05
CA ARG A 65 -5.37 -9.81 6.71
C ARG A 65 -5.19 -10.25 5.26
N GLU A 66 -6.02 -9.74 4.37
CA GLU A 66 -6.03 -10.11 2.97
C GLU A 66 -6.10 -8.89 2.06
N VAL A 67 -5.54 -9.04 0.87
CA VAL A 67 -5.59 -8.09 -0.23
C VAL A 67 -6.24 -8.75 -1.42
N MET A 68 -7.23 -8.10 -2.00
CA MET A 68 -7.95 -8.62 -3.16
C MET A 68 -7.33 -8.08 -4.44
N LEU A 69 -6.69 -8.96 -5.20
CA LEU A 69 -6.24 -8.66 -6.54
C LEU A 69 -7.41 -8.61 -7.50
N GLY A 70 -7.48 -7.54 -8.28
CA GLY A 70 -8.46 -7.41 -9.37
C GLY A 70 -8.26 -8.48 -10.44
N PRO A 71 -9.29 -8.81 -11.23
CA PRO A 71 -9.16 -9.75 -12.33
C PRO A 71 -8.36 -9.17 -13.50
N THR A 72 -7.79 -10.04 -14.32
CA THR A 72 -7.20 -9.73 -15.63
C THR A 72 -7.85 -10.56 -16.73
N LEU A 73 -7.43 -10.37 -17.98
CA LEU A 73 -7.87 -11.22 -19.10
C LEU A 73 -7.45 -12.70 -18.94
N LYS A 74 -6.44 -12.99 -18.12
CA LYS A 74 -5.81 -14.32 -17.99
C LYS A 74 -6.09 -14.97 -16.64
N GLU A 75 -6.58 -14.22 -15.65
CA GLU A 75 -6.70 -14.66 -14.27
C GLU A 75 -7.88 -13.98 -13.57
N ASN A 76 -8.64 -14.74 -12.78
CA ASN A 76 -9.69 -14.18 -11.94
C ASN A 76 -9.12 -13.43 -10.73
N SER A 77 -9.96 -12.70 -10.01
CA SER A 77 -9.56 -12.12 -8.73
C SER A 77 -9.13 -13.19 -7.73
N ARG A 78 -8.11 -12.90 -6.94
CA ARG A 78 -7.66 -13.77 -5.84
C ARG A 78 -7.30 -12.96 -4.62
N ALA A 79 -7.50 -13.55 -3.44
CA ALA A 79 -6.99 -13.02 -2.18
C ALA A 79 -5.51 -13.36 -2.04
N VAL A 80 -4.76 -12.44 -1.44
CA VAL A 80 -3.36 -12.60 -1.06
C VAL A 80 -3.23 -12.29 0.42
N ALA A 81 -2.52 -13.15 1.15
CA ALA A 81 -2.24 -12.93 2.56
C ALA A 81 -1.28 -11.77 2.77
N VAL A 82 -1.56 -10.96 3.78
CA VAL A 82 -0.69 -9.86 4.20
C VAL A 82 -0.53 -9.87 5.70
N LYS A 83 0.53 -9.21 6.17
CA LYS A 83 0.62 -8.95 7.60
C LYS A 83 -0.56 -8.08 7.99
N GLY A 84 -1.27 -8.53 9.03
CA GLY A 84 -2.48 -7.85 9.49
C GLY A 84 -2.24 -6.44 10.05
N LEU A 85 -0.99 -6.06 10.32
CA LEU A 85 -0.60 -4.79 10.91
C LEU A 85 0.39 -4.06 10.00
N GLY A 86 0.15 -2.76 9.84
CA GLY A 86 1.04 -1.78 9.25
C GLY A 86 1.11 -0.54 10.13
N GLY A 87 1.52 0.58 9.55
CA GLY A 87 1.65 1.84 10.27
C GLY A 87 1.13 3.02 9.47
N TRP A 88 0.63 4.03 10.17
CA TRP A 88 0.18 5.28 9.55
C TRP A 88 0.48 6.49 10.42
N ARG A 89 0.51 7.66 9.79
CA ARG A 89 0.68 8.96 10.44
C ARG A 89 0.13 10.06 9.54
N VAL A 90 -0.42 11.12 10.14
CA VAL A 90 -0.60 12.41 9.45
C VAL A 90 0.63 13.28 9.69
N ALA A 91 1.22 13.76 8.61
CA ALA A 91 2.36 14.67 8.57
C ALA A 91 1.85 16.08 8.24
N PRO A 92 1.67 16.97 9.23
CA PRO A 92 1.00 18.25 9.02
C PRO A 92 1.80 19.18 8.11
N GLY A 93 1.16 19.78 7.12
CA GLY A 93 1.79 20.72 6.19
C GLY A 93 2.87 20.15 5.25
N GLU A 94 3.09 18.83 5.23
CA GLU A 94 4.11 18.18 4.38
C GLU A 94 3.59 17.83 2.97
N GLY A 95 2.31 18.09 2.68
CA GLY A 95 1.68 17.85 1.38
C GLY A 95 1.76 19.04 0.40
N PRO A 96 1.31 18.84 -0.85
CA PRO A 96 1.26 19.92 -1.85
C PRO A 96 0.47 21.12 -1.34
N CYS A 97 0.97 22.33 -1.60
CA CYS A 97 0.35 23.58 -1.13
C CYS A 97 0.19 23.66 0.41
N GLY A 98 0.97 22.90 1.18
CA GLY A 98 0.93 22.91 2.64
C GLY A 98 -0.26 22.14 3.23
N THR A 99 -0.86 21.23 2.49
CA THR A 99 -1.88 20.32 3.05
C THR A 99 -1.26 19.31 4.00
N ASP A 100 -2.06 18.78 4.92
CA ASP A 100 -1.66 17.63 5.71
C ASP A 100 -1.50 16.40 4.81
N LEU A 101 -0.44 15.63 5.01
CA LEU A 101 -0.13 14.43 4.22
C LEU A 101 -0.35 13.18 5.07
N LEU A 102 -1.24 12.30 4.63
CA LEU A 102 -1.36 10.96 5.21
C LEU A 102 -0.23 10.09 4.67
N ARG A 103 0.57 9.50 5.55
CA ARG A 103 1.54 8.45 5.23
C ARG A 103 1.07 7.14 5.84
N PHE A 104 1.12 6.06 5.07
CA PHE A 104 0.83 4.74 5.60
C PHE A 104 1.61 3.65 4.87
N TYR A 105 1.71 2.48 5.48
CA TYR A 105 2.24 1.29 4.83
C TYR A 105 1.45 0.04 5.23
N ILE A 106 1.46 -0.93 4.33
CA ILE A 106 1.07 -2.33 4.57
C ILE A 106 2.26 -3.23 4.28
N GLU A 107 2.21 -4.49 4.71
CA GLU A 107 3.31 -5.42 4.47
C GLU A 107 2.80 -6.73 3.85
N LEU A 108 3.22 -6.99 2.62
CA LEU A 108 2.92 -8.20 1.87
C LEU A 108 3.80 -9.35 2.35
N GLU A 109 3.21 -10.52 2.59
CA GLU A 109 3.96 -11.70 3.04
C GLU A 109 4.68 -12.40 1.87
N GLU A 110 4.12 -12.29 0.67
CA GLU A 110 4.64 -12.90 -0.55
C GLU A 110 4.67 -11.91 -1.71
N GLU A 111 5.43 -12.27 -2.75
CA GLU A 111 5.42 -11.53 -4.00
C GLU A 111 4.07 -11.70 -4.70
N VAL A 112 3.61 -10.61 -5.30
CA VAL A 112 2.29 -10.53 -5.90
C VAL A 112 2.40 -10.12 -7.36
N SER A 113 1.85 -10.97 -8.23
CA SER A 113 1.75 -10.74 -9.66
C SER A 113 0.59 -11.52 -10.25
N HIS A 114 0.20 -11.16 -11.46
CA HIS A 114 -0.70 -11.95 -12.29
C HIS A 114 0.07 -12.94 -13.16
N LYS A 115 -0.59 -14.05 -13.55
CA LYS A 115 0.03 -15.07 -14.39
C LYS A 115 0.53 -14.50 -15.72
N GLY A 116 1.85 -14.51 -15.90
CA GLY A 116 2.51 -14.01 -17.12
C GLY A 116 2.51 -12.48 -17.23
N SER A 117 2.32 -11.78 -16.12
CA SER A 117 2.45 -10.33 -16.05
C SER A 117 3.91 -9.91 -15.90
N ASP A 118 4.25 -8.76 -16.49
CA ASP A 118 5.52 -8.07 -16.28
C ASP A 118 5.43 -6.99 -15.19
N VAL A 119 4.28 -6.90 -14.50
CA VAL A 119 4.07 -6.10 -13.30
C VAL A 119 4.06 -7.01 -12.09
N VAL A 120 5.02 -6.77 -11.21
CA VAL A 120 5.25 -7.54 -10.00
C VAL A 120 5.40 -6.59 -8.82
N CYS A 121 4.72 -6.88 -7.72
CA CYS A 121 4.90 -6.24 -6.43
C CYS A 121 5.63 -7.21 -5.50
N PRO A 122 6.91 -6.95 -5.15
CA PRO A 122 7.68 -7.83 -4.26
C PRO A 122 7.04 -7.97 -2.88
N SER A 123 7.42 -9.03 -2.16
CA SER A 123 7.09 -9.13 -0.73
C SER A 123 7.75 -8.00 0.07
N GLY A 124 7.17 -7.66 1.22
CA GLY A 124 7.62 -6.57 2.07
C GLY A 124 6.66 -5.39 2.05
N ARG A 125 7.18 -4.21 2.41
CA ARG A 125 6.34 -3.04 2.70
C ARG A 125 5.95 -2.27 1.46
N VAL A 126 4.67 -1.98 1.35
CA VAL A 126 4.09 -1.09 0.34
C VAL A 126 3.74 0.21 1.02
N TYR A 127 4.37 1.30 0.58
CA TYR A 127 4.23 2.63 1.14
C TYR A 127 3.25 3.46 0.30
N GLY A 128 2.36 4.19 0.97
CA GLY A 128 1.35 5.04 0.34
C GLY A 128 1.28 6.41 1.00
N THR A 129 0.96 7.42 0.19
CA THR A 129 0.67 8.78 0.65
C THR A 129 -0.63 9.31 0.04
N CYS A 130 -1.41 10.07 0.81
CA CYS A 130 -2.65 10.71 0.37
C CYS A 130 -2.71 12.15 0.89
#